data_AF-A0A3M1KNQ2-F1
#
_entry.id   AF-A0A3M1KNQ2-F1
#
_cell.length_a   1.000
_cell.length_b   1.000
_cell.length_c   1.000
_cell.angle_alpha   90.00
_cell.angle_beta   90.00
_cell.angle_gamma   90.00
#
_symmetry.space_group_name_H-M   'P 1'
#
loop_
_entity.id
_entity.type
_entity.pdbx_description
1 polymer ?
#
loop_
_entity_poly.entity_id
_entity_poly.type
_entity_poly.pdbx_seq_one_letter_code
_entity_poly.pdbx_strand_id
1 'polypeptide(L)' 'ILFVSNKNDPRGRNFDIFLIHADGSGEEQITFNPTFDGFPMWTHDGKRLVFASNRHNTVPGETNVFVADWVD' A
#
# COMPACT_ATOMS: atom_id res chain seq x y z
N ILE A 1 3.91 -6.12 10.12
CA ILE A 1 3.30 -6.92 9.02
C ILE A 1 2.63 -5.94 8.07
N LEU A 2 2.95 -6.01 6.78
CA LEU A 2 2.21 -5.25 5.77
C LEU A 2 1.09 -6.11 5.19
N PHE A 3 -0.08 -5.52 5.00
CA PHE A 3 -1.22 -6.16 4.35
C PHE A 3 -1.99 -5.15 3.51
N VAL A 4 -2.89 -5.66 2.67
CA VAL A 4 -3.67 -4.86 1.73
C VAL A 4 -5.15 -5.03 2.07
N SER A 5 -5.89 -3.93 2.21
CA SER A 5 -7.29 -3.95 2.59
C SER A 5 -8.07 -2.81 1.93
N ASN A 6 -9.35 -3.06 1.67
CA ASN A 6 -10.32 -2.06 1.19
C ASN A 6 -11.28 -1.60 2.31
N LYS A 7 -10.95 -1.87 3.58
CA LYS A 7 -11.83 -1.59 4.73
C LYS A 7 -12.25 -0.11 4.86
N ASN A 8 -11.45 0.81 4.32
CA ASN A 8 -11.70 2.25 4.37
C ASN A 8 -12.36 2.79 3.09
N ASP A 9 -12.66 1.95 2.10
CA ASP A 9 -13.42 2.34 0.90
C ASP A 9 -14.89 1.92 1.03
N PRO A 10 -15.84 2.87 1.12
CA PRO A 10 -17.27 2.57 1.16
C PRO A 10 -17.78 1.79 -0.06
N ARG A 11 -17.05 1.84 -1.19
CA ARG A 11 -17.39 1.09 -2.42
C ARG A 11 -16.74 -0.29 -2.49
N GLY A 12 -15.81 -0.60 -1.58
CA GLY A 12 -15.11 -1.88 -1.48
C GLY A 12 -14.21 -2.22 -2.67
N ARG A 13 -13.79 -1.24 -3.48
CA ARG A 13 -12.96 -1.47 -4.68
C ARG A 13 -11.55 -0.88 -4.57
N ASN A 14 -11.37 0.17 -3.78
CA ASN A 14 -10.07 0.77 -3.54
C ASN A 14 -9.36 0.05 -2.40
N PHE A 15 -8.16 -0.43 -2.68
CA PHE A 15 -7.31 -1.07 -1.69
C PHE A 15 -6.15 -0.15 -1.35
N ASP A 16 -5.80 -0.15 -0.07
CA ASP A 16 -4.66 0.55 0.48
C ASP A 16 -3.75 -0.42 1.23
N ILE A 17 -2.50 -0.02 1.41
CA ILE A 17 -1.51 -0.74 2.20
C ILE A 17 -1.61 -0.30 3.66
N PHE A 18 -1.58 -1.28 4.55
CA PHE A 18 -1.63 -1.10 5.99
C PHE A 18 -0.45 -1.79 6.66
N LEU A 19 -0.05 -1.24 7.81
CA LEU A 19 0.92 -1.82 8.74
C LEU A 19 0.19 -2.26 10.01
N ILE A 20 0.62 -3.39 10.58
CA ILE A 20 0.18 -3.86 11.89
C ILE A 20 1.32 -4.58 12.61
N HIS A 21 1.38 -4.48 13.93
CA HIS A 21 2.33 -5.21 14.75
C HIS A 21 1.99 -6.71 14.75
N ALA A 22 2.98 -7.57 15.03
CA ALA A 22 2.76 -9.02 15.04
C ALA A 22 1.81 -9.49 16.16
N ASP A 23 1.64 -8.68 17.21
CA ASP A 23 0.69 -8.91 18.29
C ASP A 23 -0.73 -8.39 17.98
N GLY A 24 -0.94 -7.80 16.79
CA GLY A 24 -2.21 -7.23 16.35
C GLY A 24 -2.45 -5.79 16.79
N SER A 25 -1.52 -5.15 17.49
CA SER A 25 -1.61 -3.73 17.86
C SER A 25 -1.04 -2.80 16.77
N GLY A 26 -1.18 -1.49 16.97
CA GLY A 26 -0.52 -0.48 16.15
C GLY A 26 -0.90 -0.53 14.67
N GLU A 27 -2.19 -0.70 14.38
CA GLU A 27 -2.66 -0.67 13.00
C GLU A 27 -2.59 0.75 12.42
N GLU A 28 -1.97 0.88 11.24
CA GLU A 28 -1.77 2.15 10.56
C GLU A 28 -2.03 2.01 9.04
N GLN A 29 -2.68 3.01 8.44
CA GLN A 29 -2.81 3.13 6.99
C GLN A 29 -1.59 3.83 6.40
N ILE A 30 -0.92 3.20 5.43
CA ILE A 30 0.33 3.69 4.85
C ILE A 30 0.09 4.46 3.55
N THR A 31 -0.88 4.04 2.75
CA THR A 31 -1.25 4.72 1.49
C THR A 31 -2.63 5.32 1.55
N PHE A 32 -2.85 6.42 0.82
CA PHE A 32 -4.10 7.18 0.83
C PHE A 32 -4.55 7.57 -0.59
N ASN A 33 -4.12 6.81 -1.59
CA ASN A 33 -4.38 7.11 -2.99
C ASN A 33 -5.85 6.77 -3.32
N PRO A 34 -6.59 7.60 -4.08
CA PRO A 34 -7.97 7.29 -4.47
C PRO A 34 -8.11 6.12 -5.47
N THR A 35 -7.00 5.45 -5.79
CA THR A 35 -6.93 4.30 -6.69
C THR A 35 -6.06 3.22 -6.08
N PHE A 36 -6.19 2.00 -6.59
CA PHE A 36 -5.56 0.79 -6.05
C PHE A 36 -4.07 0.97 -5.72
N ASP A 37 -3.71 0.63 -4.48
CA ASP A 37 -2.36 0.41 -4.00
C ASP A 37 -2.26 -1.01 -3.40
N GLY A 38 -1.21 -1.77 -3.73
CA GLY A 38 -1.12 -3.16 -3.26
C GLY A 38 0.19 -3.88 -3.55
N PHE A 39 0.22 -5.15 -3.17
CA PHE A 39 1.37 -6.06 -3.27
C PHE A 39 2.68 -5.49 -2.67
N PRO A 40 2.66 -5.00 -1.42
CA PRO A 40 3.84 -4.41 -0.78
C PRO A 40 4.91 -5.46 -0.47
N MET A 41 6.18 -5.12 -0.73
CA MET A 41 7.34 -5.88 -0.29
C MET A 41 8.45 -4.94 0.19
N TRP A 42 9.06 -5.26 1.33
CA TRP A 42 10.27 -4.59 1.79
C TRP A 42 11.46 -4.94 0.91
N THR A 43 12.37 -3.99 0.71
CA THR A 43 13.73 -4.31 0.27
C THR A 43 14.45 -5.13 1.34
N HIS A 44 15.47 -5.90 0.94
CA HIS A 44 16.21 -6.78 1.86
C HIS A 44 16.82 -6.04 3.06
N ASP A 45 17.20 -4.77 2.88
CA ASP A 45 17.75 -3.91 3.93
C ASP A 45 16.67 -3.21 4.79
N GLY A 46 15.39 -3.42 4.49
CA GLY A 46 14.26 -2.82 5.20
C GLY A 46 14.09 -1.31 4.99
N LYS A 47 14.90 -0.68 4.14
CA LYS A 47 14.90 0.79 3.99
C LYS A 47 13.85 1.33 3.04
N ARG A 48 13.30 0.47 2.18
CA ARG A 48 12.37 0.87 1.14
C ARG A 48 11.23 -0.10 1.01
N LEU A 49 10.09 0.44 0.62
CA LEU A 49 8.91 -0.31 0.24
C LEU A 49 8.76 -0.30 -1.28
N VAL A 50 8.61 -1.49 -1.86
CA VAL A 50 8.22 -1.69 -3.26
C VAL A 50 6.74 -2.07 -3.29
N PHE A 51 5.94 -1.45 -4.14
CA PHE A 51 4.51 -1.75 -4.24
C PHE A 51 3.96 -1.43 -5.64
N ALA A 52 2.82 -2.05 -5.97
CA ALA A 52 2.07 -1.76 -7.17
C ALA A 52 1.03 -0.68 -6.89
N SER A 53 0.85 0.26 -7.81
CA SER A 53 -0.14 1.32 -7.66
C SER A 53 -0.68 1.79 -9.01
N ASN A 54 -1.95 2.20 -8.99
CA ASN A 54 -2.61 2.88 -10.11
C ASN A 54 -2.47 4.41 -10.04
N ARG A 55 -1.67 4.93 -9.09
CA ARG A 55 -1.38 6.37 -9.02
C ARG A 55 -0.73 6.85 -10.32
N HIS A 56 -1.09 8.06 -10.71
CA HIS A 56 -0.63 8.70 -11.94
C HIS A 56 -0.93 7.89 -13.23
N ASN A 57 -1.96 7.05 -13.20
CA ASN A 57 -2.37 6.35 -14.39
C ASN A 57 -2.88 7.29 -15.48
N THR A 58 -2.61 6.92 -16.72
CA THR A 58 -3.13 7.60 -17.92
C THR A 58 -4.39 6.92 -18.45
N VAL A 59 -4.56 5.63 -18.16
CA VAL A 59 -5.75 4.83 -18.51
C VAL A 59 -6.25 4.02 -17.31
N PRO A 60 -7.56 3.75 -17.20
CA PRO A 60 -8.11 2.94 -16.11
C PRO A 60 -7.46 1.56 -16.02
N GLY A 61 -6.98 1.20 -14.83
CA GLY A 61 -6.36 -0.10 -14.58
C GLY A 61 -4.88 -0.20 -14.98
N GLU A 62 -4.25 0.89 -15.45
CA GLU A 62 -2.80 0.93 -15.57
C GLU A 62 -2.18 0.86 -14.16
N THR A 63 -1.34 -0.17 -13.97
CA THR A 63 -0.66 -0.46 -12.71
C THR A 63 0.84 -0.31 -12.93
N ASN A 64 1.48 0.53 -12.13
CA ASN A 64 2.92 0.75 -12.15
C ASN A 64 3.57 0.27 -10.86
N VAL A 65 4.88 0.06 -10.88
CA VAL A 65 5.67 -0.30 -9.70
C VAL A 65 6.32 0.95 -9.13
N PHE A 66 6.14 1.16 -7.84
CA PHE A 66 6.70 2.26 -7.08
C PHE A 66 7.69 1.75 -6.05
N VAL A 67 8.70 2.58 -5.76
CA VAL A 67 9.65 2.40 -4.68
C VAL A 67 9.61 3.65 -3.83
N ALA A 68 9.42 3.51 -2.52
CA ALA A 68 9.41 4.60 -1.56
C ALA A 68 10.44 4.34 -0.46
N ASP A 69 11.14 5.39 -0.04
CA ASP A 69 11.96 5.34 1.17
C ASP A 69 11.06 5.25 2.40
N TRP A 70 11.43 4.37 3.34
CA TRP A 70 10.76 4.23 4.61
C TRP A 70 11.40 5.13 5.65
N VAL A 71 10.57 5.87 6.37
CA VAL A 71 10.98 6.78 7.45
C VAL A 71 10.08 6.50 8.64
N ASP A 72 10.69 6.20 9.78
CA ASP A 72 10.00 5.97 11.07
C ASP A 72 9.56 7.29 11.73
#